data_AF-A0A427YCG2-F1
#
_entry.id   AF-A0A427YCG2-F1
#
_cell.length_a   1.000
_cell.length_b   1.000
_cell.length_c   1.000
_cell.angle_alpha   90.00
_cell.angle_beta   90.00
_cell.angle_gamma   90.00
#
_symmetry.space_group_name_H-M   'P 1'
#
loop_
_entity.id
_entity.type
_entity.pdbx_description
1 polymer ?
#
loop_
_entity_poly.entity_id
_entity_poly.type
_entity_poly.pdbx_seq_one_letter_code
_entity_poly.pdbx_strand_id
1 'polypeptide(L)'
;MPAAYLAPPRPISLHAVLDASSSAGTVPTIDLEWEPFHAHVEAFLNAIDQYTMDAKTEIARRASEHVDMVRDMKAEKEEVERRITLEREREAVMLATLEQERHTVGDLSSSLARLQQTLSKTKEQSAAVEAELNAVRKEVKAERGEKERQGKVLEQQRGRDAIELQILQEILGLRIEGVKADELLMRFTLLDPSDPEREFSMIIDVSKHEYTVPNCSPPLSTLPELLRQLNADRDLYSFIKRVRKAFRALVPNPPAAPSKFDDLSGPGLRGPIAENSGDAKDVQDGSAMQTLRIEA
;
A
#
# COMPACT_ATOMS: atom_id res chain seq x y z
N MET A 1 102.85 -35.15 22.85
CA MET A 1 104.11 -34.41 22.65
C MET A 1 104.48 -33.73 23.98
N PRO A 2 105.70 -33.85 24.53
CA PRO A 2 106.84 -34.65 24.09
C PRO A 2 106.98 -35.93 24.94
N ALA A 3 107.07 -37.07 24.25
CA ALA A 3 107.44 -38.34 24.85
C ALA A 3 108.96 -38.32 25.04
N ALA A 4 109.42 -38.33 26.29
CA ALA A 4 110.82 -38.55 26.61
C ALA A 4 111.17 -40.00 26.25
N TYR A 5 111.86 -40.19 25.12
CA TYR A 5 112.44 -41.48 24.75
C TYR A 5 113.52 -41.83 25.78
N LEU A 6 113.13 -42.58 26.82
CA LEU A 6 114.05 -43.33 27.67
C LEU A 6 114.75 -44.36 26.79
N ALA A 7 116.06 -44.18 26.63
CA ALA A 7 116.91 -45.12 25.90
C ALA A 7 116.72 -46.55 26.45
N PRO A 8 116.70 -47.58 25.60
CA PRO A 8 116.59 -48.96 26.07
C PRO A 8 117.78 -49.29 26.97
N PRO A 9 117.57 -49.90 28.16
CA PRO A 9 118.66 -50.33 29.02
C PRO A 9 119.53 -51.32 28.24
N ARG A 10 120.82 -50.99 28.10
CA ARG A 10 121.80 -51.83 27.40
C ARG A 10 121.86 -53.21 28.06
N PRO A 11 121.90 -54.31 27.30
CA PRO A 11 122.07 -55.64 27.87
C PRO A 11 123.43 -55.73 28.57
N ILE A 12 123.41 -55.81 29.90
CA ILE A 12 124.60 -56.01 30.72
C ILE A 12 125.09 -57.43 30.45
N SER A 13 126.21 -57.56 29.75
CA SER A 13 126.85 -58.87 29.52
C SER A 13 127.34 -59.43 30.86
N LEU A 14 126.82 -60.60 31.24
CA LEU A 14 127.24 -61.32 32.46
C LEU A 14 128.74 -61.60 32.51
N HIS A 15 129.41 -61.63 31.36
CA HIS A 15 130.86 -61.78 31.26
C HIS A 15 131.62 -60.55 31.81
N ALA A 16 131.07 -59.35 31.66
CA ALA A 16 131.69 -58.11 32.13
C ALA A 16 131.60 -57.92 33.65
N VAL A 17 130.59 -58.53 34.29
CA VAL A 17 130.45 -58.53 35.76
C VAL A 17 131.40 -59.55 36.39
N LEU A 18 131.67 -60.67 35.71
CA LEU A 18 132.54 -61.72 36.23
C LEU A 18 134.03 -61.33 36.24
N ASP A 19 134.52 -60.64 35.20
CA ASP A 19 135.93 -60.20 35.12
C ASP A 19 136.28 -59.11 36.16
N ALA A 20 135.33 -58.23 36.49
CA ALA A 20 135.50 -57.23 37.55
C ALA A 20 135.48 -57.83 38.97
N SER A 21 134.91 -59.02 39.15
CA SER A 21 134.88 -59.75 40.43
C SER A 21 136.12 -60.59 40.70
N SER A 22 137.06 -60.71 39.77
CA SER A 22 138.26 -61.54 39.93
C SER A 22 139.40 -60.88 40.74
N SER A 23 139.32 -59.57 41.04
CA SER A 23 140.35 -58.83 41.78
C SER A 23 139.97 -58.38 43.21
N ALA A 24 138.84 -58.84 43.77
CA ALA A 24 138.50 -58.64 45.18
C ALA A 24 137.59 -59.78 45.68
N GLY A 25 138.11 -60.66 46.53
CA GLY A 25 137.44 -61.88 47.00
C GLY A 25 136.22 -61.63 47.88
N THR A 26 135.05 -61.53 47.27
CA THR A 26 133.73 -61.57 47.92
C THR A 26 132.72 -62.31 47.03
N VAL A 27 132.02 -63.29 47.59
CA VAL A 27 131.04 -64.18 46.94
C VAL A 27 129.74 -63.41 46.62
N PRO A 28 129.15 -63.47 45.41
CA PRO A 28 127.89 -62.79 45.14
C PRO A 28 126.68 -63.62 45.60
N THR A 29 125.92 -63.11 46.56
CA THR A 29 124.60 -63.61 46.98
C THR A 29 123.54 -62.95 46.08
N ILE A 30 122.79 -63.73 45.32
CA ILE A 30 121.67 -63.25 44.49
C ILE A 30 120.38 -63.43 45.31
N ASP A 31 119.88 -62.33 45.88
CA ASP A 31 118.59 -62.28 46.57
C ASP A 31 117.47 -62.17 45.53
N LEU A 32 116.55 -63.12 45.52
CA LEU A 32 115.52 -63.28 44.48
C LEU A 32 114.20 -62.56 44.82
N GLU A 33 114.18 -61.67 45.81
CA GLU A 33 113.06 -60.76 46.15
C GLU A 33 111.65 -61.39 46.05
N TRP A 34 111.45 -62.56 46.65
CA TRP A 34 110.18 -63.30 46.60
C TRP A 34 109.08 -62.68 47.50
N GLU A 35 109.44 -62.09 48.64
CA GLU A 35 108.51 -61.40 49.55
C GLU A 35 107.90 -60.12 48.91
N PRO A 36 108.71 -59.21 48.30
CA PRO A 36 108.19 -58.07 47.55
C PRO A 36 107.30 -58.47 46.37
N PHE A 37 107.62 -59.57 45.68
CA PHE A 37 106.80 -60.09 44.60
C PHE A 37 105.43 -60.57 45.09
N HIS A 38 105.39 -61.32 46.20
CA HIS A 38 104.13 -61.78 46.77
C HIS A 38 103.24 -60.62 47.26
N ALA A 39 103.84 -59.64 47.94
CA ALA A 39 103.13 -58.41 48.34
C ALA A 39 102.60 -57.62 47.13
N HIS A 40 103.35 -57.59 46.02
CA HIS A 40 102.88 -56.97 44.78
C HIS A 40 101.71 -57.73 44.15
N VAL A 41 101.73 -59.07 44.18
CA VAL A 41 100.63 -59.91 43.67
C VAL A 41 99.37 -59.73 44.52
N GLU A 42 99.47 -59.69 45.86
CA GLU A 42 98.33 -59.40 46.73
C GLU A 42 97.79 -57.98 46.55
N ALA A 43 98.67 -56.98 46.42
CA ALA A 43 98.28 -55.62 46.11
C ALA A 43 97.57 -55.52 44.74
N PHE A 44 98.05 -56.26 43.74
CA PHE A 44 97.45 -56.34 42.42
C PHE A 44 96.08 -57.03 42.45
N LEU A 45 95.94 -58.14 43.16
CA LEU A 45 94.65 -58.83 43.32
C LEU A 45 93.63 -57.96 44.08
N ASN A 46 94.05 -57.29 45.16
CA ASN A 46 93.21 -56.33 45.88
C ASN A 46 92.82 -55.13 45.01
N ALA A 47 93.74 -54.63 44.18
CA ALA A 47 93.45 -53.54 43.23
C ALA A 47 92.47 -54.00 42.14
N ILE A 48 92.58 -55.25 41.67
CA ILE A 48 91.61 -55.85 40.75
C ILE A 48 90.25 -55.99 41.44
N ASP A 49 90.20 -56.51 42.66
CA ASP A 49 88.94 -56.69 43.39
C ASP A 49 88.27 -55.35 43.64
N GLN A 50 89.02 -54.31 44.06
CA GLN A 50 88.53 -52.94 44.17
C GLN A 50 88.03 -52.40 42.83
N TYR A 51 88.79 -52.56 41.75
CA TYR A 51 88.36 -52.16 40.41
C TYR A 51 87.07 -52.88 39.98
N THR A 52 86.93 -54.18 40.26
CA THR A 52 85.71 -54.91 39.94
C THR A 52 84.53 -54.48 40.80
N MET A 53 84.75 -54.10 42.06
CA MET A 53 83.70 -53.58 42.93
C MET A 53 83.27 -52.17 42.51
N ASP A 54 84.22 -51.30 42.18
CA ASP A 54 83.95 -49.97 41.63
C ASP A 54 83.23 -50.06 40.28
N ALA A 55 83.62 -51.00 39.42
CA ALA A 55 82.92 -51.25 38.17
C ALA A 55 81.49 -51.75 38.40
N LYS A 56 81.28 -52.67 39.36
CA LYS A 56 79.94 -53.18 39.71
C LYS A 56 79.04 -52.10 40.30
N THR A 57 79.57 -51.27 41.22
CA THR A 57 78.81 -50.18 41.83
C THR A 57 78.47 -49.10 40.81
N GLU A 58 79.39 -48.78 39.89
CA GLU A 58 79.14 -47.83 38.81
C GLU A 58 78.12 -48.37 37.80
N ILE A 59 78.18 -49.65 37.45
CA ILE A 59 77.17 -50.30 36.60
C ILE A 59 75.80 -50.29 37.30
N ALA A 60 75.74 -50.62 38.59
CA ALA A 60 74.50 -50.59 39.36
C ALA A 60 73.92 -49.17 39.47
N ARG A 61 74.76 -48.16 39.71
CA ARG A 61 74.38 -46.74 39.74
C ARG A 61 73.79 -46.31 38.40
N ARG A 62 74.49 -46.56 37.29
CA ARG A 62 74.02 -46.23 35.94
C ARG A 62 72.72 -46.96 35.59
N ALA A 63 72.59 -48.22 35.99
CA ALA A 63 71.35 -48.98 35.78
C ALA A 63 70.18 -48.36 36.56
N SER A 64 70.38 -47.97 37.82
CA SER A 64 69.36 -47.27 38.62
C SER A 64 68.99 -45.93 38.01
N GLU A 65 69.98 -45.09 37.66
CA GLU A 65 69.75 -43.78 37.04
C GLU A 65 69.01 -43.88 35.71
N HIS A 66 69.34 -44.88 34.89
CA HIS A 66 68.63 -45.13 33.65
C HIS A 66 67.18 -45.58 33.90
N VAL A 67 66.93 -46.42 34.91
CA VAL A 67 65.57 -46.83 35.29
C VAL A 67 64.74 -45.62 35.76
N ASP A 68 65.32 -44.75 36.58
CA ASP A 68 64.65 -43.54 37.06
C ASP A 68 64.38 -42.55 35.91
N MET A 69 65.38 -42.34 35.03
CA MET A 69 65.22 -41.51 33.83
C MET A 69 64.11 -42.04 32.91
N VAL A 70 64.06 -43.35 32.65
CA VAL A 70 63.01 -43.97 31.82
C VAL A 70 61.64 -43.81 32.48
N ARG A 71 61.57 -43.91 33.81
CA ARG A 71 60.32 -43.70 34.56
C ARG A 71 59.82 -42.27 34.43
N ASP A 72 60.70 -41.28 34.60
CA ASP A 72 60.35 -39.86 34.50
C ASP A 72 59.93 -39.49 33.08
N MET A 73 60.69 -39.95 32.07
CA MET A 73 60.34 -39.78 30.65
C MET A 73 58.98 -40.41 30.31
N LYS A 74 58.65 -41.55 30.91
CA LYS A 74 57.34 -42.20 30.71
C LYS A 74 56.23 -41.39 31.36
N ALA A 75 56.43 -40.87 32.56
CA ALA A 75 55.45 -40.02 33.25
C ALA A 75 55.21 -38.70 32.48
N GLU A 76 56.26 -38.06 31.98
CA GLU A 76 56.15 -36.86 31.15
C GLU A 76 55.40 -37.15 29.84
N LYS A 77 55.72 -38.28 29.18
CA LYS A 77 54.99 -38.72 27.99
C LYS A 77 53.49 -38.90 28.28
N GLU A 78 53.13 -39.60 29.36
CA GLU A 78 51.73 -39.81 29.74
C GLU A 78 51.01 -38.48 30.06
N GLU A 79 51.70 -37.51 30.66
CA GLU A 79 51.15 -36.16 30.90
C GLU A 79 50.90 -35.41 29.58
N VAL A 80 51.88 -35.41 28.68
CA VAL A 80 51.74 -34.78 27.36
C VAL A 80 50.63 -35.44 26.55
N GLU A 81 50.53 -36.78 26.57
CA GLU A 81 49.43 -37.50 25.91
C GLU A 81 48.07 -37.11 26.47
N ARG A 82 47.92 -37.00 27.80
CA ARG A 82 46.68 -36.52 28.44
C ARG A 82 46.33 -35.09 28.06
N ARG A 83 47.32 -34.20 27.93
CA ARG A 83 47.09 -32.83 27.44
C ARG A 83 46.65 -32.82 25.99
N ILE A 84 47.27 -33.63 25.13
CA ILE A 84 46.89 -33.76 23.72
C ILE A 84 45.45 -34.26 23.59
N THR A 85 45.03 -35.25 24.38
CA THR A 85 43.64 -35.75 24.33
C THR A 85 42.65 -34.66 24.76
N LEU A 86 42.96 -33.90 25.82
CA LEU A 86 42.09 -32.82 26.28
C LEU A 86 41.95 -31.70 25.25
N GLU A 87 43.05 -31.29 24.60
CA GLU A 87 42.97 -30.28 23.55
C GLU A 87 42.21 -30.79 22.32
N ARG A 88 42.38 -32.06 21.94
CA ARG A 88 41.58 -32.68 20.87
C ARG A 88 40.08 -32.68 21.18
N GLU A 89 39.70 -32.97 22.41
CA GLU A 89 38.30 -32.91 22.84
C GLU A 89 37.77 -31.47 22.76
N ARG A 90 38.56 -30.48 23.19
CA ARG A 90 38.19 -29.06 23.08
C ARG A 90 38.04 -28.61 21.63
N GLU A 91 38.97 -29.00 20.76
CA GLU A 91 38.90 -28.74 19.32
C GLU A 91 37.65 -29.37 18.70
N ALA A 92 37.31 -30.61 19.06
CA ALA A 92 36.12 -31.29 18.56
C ALA A 92 34.83 -30.56 18.98
N VAL A 93 34.74 -30.09 20.22
CA VAL A 93 33.60 -29.29 20.70
C VAL A 93 33.53 -27.95 19.95
N MET A 94 34.66 -27.27 19.78
CA MET A 94 34.73 -25.99 19.06
C MET A 94 34.28 -26.15 17.60
N LEU A 95 34.73 -27.19 16.90
CA LEU A 95 34.30 -27.48 15.54
C LEU A 95 32.80 -27.79 15.47
N ALA A 96 32.26 -28.54 16.42
CA ALA A 96 30.83 -28.80 16.49
C ALA A 96 30.02 -27.52 16.69
N THR A 97 30.49 -26.60 17.56
CA THR A 97 29.83 -25.30 17.76
C THR A 97 29.90 -24.42 16.51
N LEU A 98 31.03 -24.40 15.80
CA LEU A 98 31.19 -23.62 14.57
C LEU A 98 30.27 -24.13 13.45
N GLU A 99 30.13 -25.45 13.30
CA GLU A 99 29.22 -26.01 12.29
C GLU A 99 27.75 -25.67 12.64
N GLN A 100 27.37 -25.77 13.93
CA GLN A 100 26.05 -25.38 14.38
C GLN A 100 25.78 -23.88 14.12
N GLU A 101 26.71 -23.00 14.48
CA GLU A 101 26.60 -21.57 14.20
C GLU A 101 26.47 -21.31 12.70
N ARG A 102 27.27 -21.96 11.86
CA ARG A 102 27.20 -21.84 10.41
C ARG A 102 25.83 -22.24 9.87
N HIS A 103 25.27 -23.34 10.36
CA HIS A 103 23.91 -23.75 10.02
C HIS A 103 22.88 -22.69 10.43
N THR A 104 22.95 -22.18 11.66
CA THR A 104 22.00 -21.15 12.13
C THR A 104 22.09 -19.85 11.33
N VAL A 105 23.31 -19.43 10.95
CA VAL A 105 23.52 -18.25 10.10
C VAL A 105 22.95 -18.49 8.70
N GLY A 106 23.11 -19.69 8.14
CA GLY A 106 22.51 -20.06 6.86
C GLY A 106 20.98 -20.01 6.88
N ASP A 107 20.36 -20.55 7.94
CA ASP A 107 18.91 -20.55 8.13
C ASP A 107 18.35 -19.13 8.31
N LEU A 108 19.01 -18.33 9.16
CA LEU A 108 18.63 -16.94 9.39
C LEU A 108 18.79 -16.09 8.13
N SER A 109 19.88 -16.26 7.38
CA SER A 109 20.12 -15.57 6.11
C SER A 109 19.03 -15.91 5.08
N SER A 110 18.69 -17.20 4.96
CA SER A 110 17.62 -17.66 4.06
C SER A 110 16.26 -17.10 4.47
N SER A 111 15.96 -17.07 5.77
CA SER A 111 14.73 -16.49 6.30
C SER A 111 14.65 -14.98 6.04
N LEU A 112 15.76 -14.27 6.25
CA LEU A 112 15.88 -12.83 6.00
C LEU A 112 15.67 -12.51 4.52
N ALA A 113 16.30 -13.27 3.62
CA ALA A 113 16.11 -13.11 2.18
C ALA A 113 14.64 -13.31 1.77
N ARG A 114 13.97 -14.34 2.33
CA ARG A 114 12.53 -14.58 2.09
C ARG A 114 11.65 -13.44 2.61
N LEU A 115 11.95 -12.92 3.81
CA LEU A 115 11.21 -11.79 4.38
C LEU A 115 11.41 -10.51 3.54
N GLN A 116 12.64 -10.23 3.10
CA GLN A 116 12.93 -9.11 2.21
C GLN A 116 12.16 -9.21 0.89
N GLN A 117 12.13 -10.40 0.27
CA GLN A 117 11.35 -10.63 -0.95
C GLN A 117 9.85 -10.45 -0.73
N THR A 118 9.34 -10.91 0.42
CA THR A 118 7.92 -10.76 0.76
C THR A 118 7.58 -9.29 1.00
N LEU A 119 8.48 -8.55 1.65
CA LEU A 119 8.32 -7.11 1.89
C LEU A 119 8.33 -6.34 0.57
N SER A 120 9.28 -6.60 -0.33
CA SER A 120 9.33 -5.94 -1.63
C SER A 120 8.08 -6.21 -2.45
N LYS A 121 7.65 -7.48 -2.52
CA LYS A 121 6.41 -7.88 -3.21
C LYS A 121 5.18 -7.19 -2.61
N THR A 122 5.06 -7.17 -1.29
CA THR A 122 3.93 -6.50 -0.61
C THR A 122 3.92 -5.00 -0.88
N LYS A 123 5.10 -4.37 -0.89
CA LYS A 123 5.24 -2.94 -1.19
C LYS A 123 4.84 -2.62 -2.62
N GLU A 124 5.24 -3.43 -3.58
CA GLU A 124 4.83 -3.30 -5.00
C GLU A 124 3.31 -3.48 -5.16
N GLN A 125 2.73 -4.48 -4.49
CA GLN A 125 1.28 -4.70 -4.49
C GLN A 125 0.52 -3.52 -3.87
N SER A 126 0.99 -2.98 -2.74
CA SER A 126 0.39 -1.80 -2.11
C SER A 126 0.43 -0.59 -3.04
N ALA A 127 1.57 -0.35 -3.69
CA ALA A 127 1.72 0.75 -4.62
C ALA A 127 0.80 0.61 -5.86
N ALA A 128 0.64 -0.61 -6.38
CA ALA A 128 -0.27 -0.89 -7.48
C ALA A 128 -1.74 -0.62 -7.10
N VAL A 129 -2.18 -1.14 -5.95
CA VAL A 129 -3.55 -0.93 -5.45
C VAL A 129 -3.82 0.54 -5.16
N GLU A 130 -2.85 1.27 -4.59
CA GLU A 130 -2.97 2.72 -4.38
C GLU A 130 -3.11 3.49 -5.69
N ALA A 131 -2.38 3.10 -6.74
CA ALA A 131 -2.49 3.70 -8.06
C ALA A 131 -3.87 3.45 -8.68
N GLU A 132 -4.39 2.21 -8.61
CA GLU A 132 -5.72 1.85 -9.08
C GLU A 132 -6.82 2.61 -8.31
N LEU A 133 -6.71 2.66 -6.97
CA LEU A 133 -7.65 3.40 -6.12
C LEU A 133 -7.68 4.89 -6.48
N ASN A 134 -6.51 5.48 -6.75
CA ASN A 134 -6.42 6.88 -7.15
C ASN A 134 -6.99 7.12 -8.55
N ALA A 135 -6.84 6.18 -9.49
CA ALA A 135 -7.47 6.25 -10.81
C ALA A 135 -9.00 6.21 -10.71
N VAL A 136 -9.55 5.23 -10.00
CA VAL A 136 -11.00 5.07 -9.79
C VAL A 136 -11.58 6.28 -9.06
N ARG A 137 -10.89 6.81 -8.04
CA ARG A 137 -11.33 8.03 -7.34
C ARG A 137 -11.42 9.24 -8.25
N LYS A 138 -10.48 9.40 -9.21
CA LYS A 138 -10.52 10.48 -10.19
C LYS A 138 -11.70 10.33 -11.15
N GLU A 139 -11.93 9.12 -11.64
CA GLU A 139 -13.04 8.81 -12.55
C GLU A 139 -14.40 9.08 -11.88
N VAL A 140 -14.60 8.54 -10.67
CA VAL A 140 -15.83 8.78 -9.89
C VAL A 140 -16.05 10.26 -9.61
N LYS A 141 -14.99 11.01 -9.32
CA LYS A 141 -15.09 12.46 -9.12
C LYS A 141 -15.49 13.19 -10.40
N ALA A 142 -14.94 12.79 -11.55
CA ALA A 142 -15.29 13.36 -12.84
C ALA A 142 -16.75 13.06 -13.22
N GLU A 143 -17.18 11.81 -13.09
CA GLU A 143 -18.55 11.39 -13.39
C GLU A 143 -19.57 12.08 -12.47
N ARG A 144 -19.28 12.18 -11.16
CA ARG A 144 -20.11 12.93 -10.22
C ARG A 144 -20.21 14.41 -10.60
N GLY A 145 -19.09 15.03 -11.00
CA GLY A 145 -19.08 16.42 -11.45
C GLY A 145 -19.94 16.64 -12.69
N GLU A 146 -19.88 15.73 -13.66
CA GLU A 146 -20.71 15.82 -14.86
C GLU A 146 -22.19 15.60 -14.56
N LYS A 147 -22.53 14.61 -13.72
CA LYS A 147 -23.91 14.38 -13.29
C LYS A 147 -24.49 15.56 -12.51
N GLU A 148 -23.69 16.20 -11.65
CA GLU A 148 -24.09 17.41 -10.94
C GLU A 148 -24.31 18.57 -11.92
N ARG A 149 -23.45 18.74 -12.92
CA ARG A 149 -23.61 19.76 -13.96
C ARG A 149 -24.88 19.54 -14.77
N GLN A 150 -25.12 18.31 -15.21
CA GLN A 150 -26.35 17.93 -15.93
C GLN A 150 -27.58 18.15 -15.06
N GLY A 151 -27.52 17.75 -13.77
CA GLY A 151 -28.59 17.98 -12.81
C GLY A 151 -28.92 19.47 -12.64
N LYS A 152 -27.91 20.33 -12.55
CA LYS A 152 -28.10 21.79 -12.46
C LYS A 152 -28.75 22.37 -13.72
N VAL A 153 -28.34 21.91 -14.91
CA VAL A 153 -28.95 22.36 -16.17
C VAL A 153 -30.42 21.93 -16.26
N LEU A 154 -30.71 20.66 -15.94
CA LEU A 154 -32.08 20.15 -15.94
C LEU A 154 -32.94 20.87 -14.92
N GLU A 155 -32.42 21.16 -13.73
CA GLU A 155 -33.18 21.89 -12.71
C GLU A 155 -33.47 23.34 -13.11
N GLN A 156 -32.51 24.00 -13.76
CA GLN A 156 -32.73 25.33 -14.33
C GLN A 156 -33.78 25.31 -15.45
N GLN A 157 -33.75 24.30 -16.33
CA GLN A 157 -34.75 24.12 -17.38
C GLN A 157 -36.13 23.86 -16.77
N ARG A 158 -36.24 22.92 -15.83
CA ARG A 158 -37.50 22.64 -15.11
C ARG A 158 -38.05 23.86 -14.40
N GLY A 159 -37.19 24.68 -13.79
CA GLY A 159 -37.60 25.93 -13.16
C GLY A 159 -38.20 26.94 -14.15
N ARG A 160 -37.58 27.10 -15.33
CA ARG A 160 -38.10 27.95 -16.41
C ARG A 160 -39.40 27.39 -16.97
N ASP A 161 -39.41 26.11 -17.33
CA ASP A 161 -40.55 25.42 -17.91
C ASP A 161 -41.76 25.45 -16.97
N ALA A 162 -41.55 25.33 -15.66
CA ALA A 162 -42.62 25.44 -14.66
C ALA A 162 -43.27 26.83 -14.65
N ILE A 163 -42.47 27.89 -14.74
CA ILE A 163 -42.96 29.26 -14.80
C ILE A 163 -43.70 29.51 -16.12
N GLU A 164 -43.10 29.10 -17.25
CA GLU A 164 -43.73 29.22 -18.57
C GLU A 164 -45.05 28.44 -18.64
N LEU A 165 -45.08 27.23 -18.11
CA LEU A 165 -46.30 26.42 -18.02
C LEU A 165 -47.37 27.11 -17.17
N GLN A 166 -47.01 27.66 -16.02
CA GLN A 166 -47.96 28.40 -15.17
C GLN A 166 -48.57 29.59 -15.93
N ILE A 167 -47.73 30.41 -16.57
CA ILE A 167 -48.18 31.56 -17.36
C ILE A 167 -49.11 31.11 -18.50
N LEU A 168 -48.74 30.05 -19.23
CA LEU A 168 -49.57 29.53 -20.31
C LEU A 168 -50.91 28.98 -19.80
N GLN A 169 -50.92 28.29 -18.65
CA GLN A 169 -52.14 27.78 -18.03
C GLN A 169 -53.07 28.92 -17.60
N GLU A 170 -52.53 30.00 -17.04
CA GLU A 170 -53.28 31.19 -16.63
C GLU A 170 -53.85 31.94 -17.84
N ILE A 171 -53.05 32.17 -18.88
CA ILE A 171 -53.50 32.90 -20.09
C ILE A 171 -54.51 32.09 -20.90
N LEU A 172 -54.28 30.79 -21.08
CA LEU A 172 -55.16 29.94 -21.88
C LEU A 172 -56.41 29.51 -21.09
N GLY A 173 -56.38 29.56 -19.75
CA GLY A 173 -57.39 28.93 -18.92
C GLY A 173 -57.56 27.45 -19.27
N LEU A 174 -56.44 26.75 -19.46
CA LEU A 174 -56.39 25.33 -19.82
C LEU A 174 -55.27 24.67 -19.05
N ARG A 175 -55.59 23.66 -18.25
CA ARG A 175 -54.64 22.78 -17.57
C ARG A 175 -54.77 21.37 -18.13
N ILE A 176 -53.65 20.73 -18.42
CA ILE A 176 -53.59 19.36 -18.93
C ILE A 176 -52.77 18.54 -17.93
N GLU A 177 -53.35 17.47 -17.41
CA GLU A 177 -52.75 16.62 -16.38
C GLU A 177 -52.88 15.15 -16.76
N GLY A 178 -51.83 14.36 -16.51
CA GLY A 178 -51.92 12.90 -16.65
C GLY A 178 -52.53 12.30 -15.39
N VAL A 179 -53.65 11.61 -15.51
CA VAL A 179 -54.32 10.94 -14.36
C VAL A 179 -53.84 9.50 -14.20
N LYS A 180 -53.68 8.79 -15.32
CA LYS A 180 -53.12 7.43 -15.38
C LYS A 180 -52.19 7.30 -16.59
N ALA A 181 -51.55 6.14 -16.72
CA ALA A 181 -50.91 5.76 -17.98
C ALA A 181 -51.92 5.92 -19.12
N ASP A 182 -51.57 6.76 -20.09
CA ASP A 182 -52.35 7.02 -21.30
C ASP A 182 -53.74 7.68 -21.09
N GLU A 183 -54.03 8.27 -19.92
CA GLU A 183 -55.24 9.08 -19.68
C GLU A 183 -54.87 10.55 -19.38
N LEU A 184 -55.32 11.48 -20.23
CA LEU A 184 -55.10 12.93 -20.10
C LEU A 184 -56.38 13.63 -19.65
N LEU A 185 -56.34 14.27 -18.47
CA LEU A 185 -57.36 15.18 -17.98
C LEU A 185 -57.09 16.59 -18.48
N MET A 186 -58.04 17.16 -19.20
CA MET A 186 -58.04 18.56 -19.62
C MET A 186 -59.06 19.32 -18.79
N ARG A 187 -58.61 20.38 -18.11
CA ARG A 187 -59.42 21.29 -17.30
C ARG A 187 -59.42 22.67 -17.94
N PHE A 188 -60.60 23.15 -18.30
CA PHE A 188 -60.83 24.46 -18.89
C PHE A 188 -61.42 25.40 -17.84
N THR A 189 -60.89 26.62 -17.77
CA THR A 189 -61.36 27.74 -16.96
C THR A 189 -61.53 28.98 -17.85
N LEU A 190 -62.00 30.09 -17.29
CA LEU A 190 -62.28 31.33 -18.03
C LEU A 190 -63.35 31.17 -19.13
N LEU A 191 -64.27 30.21 -18.96
CA LEU A 191 -65.37 29.99 -19.89
C LEU A 191 -66.66 30.69 -19.47
N ASP A 192 -66.89 30.87 -18.18
CA ASP A 192 -68.07 31.54 -17.64
C ASP A 192 -67.74 33.00 -17.27
N PRO A 193 -68.34 34.01 -17.91
CA PRO A 193 -68.10 35.42 -17.56
C PRO A 193 -68.54 35.79 -16.15
N SER A 194 -69.49 35.04 -15.57
CA SER A 194 -70.02 35.31 -14.24
C SER A 194 -69.18 34.67 -13.14
N ASP A 195 -68.50 33.57 -13.46
CA ASP A 195 -67.61 32.83 -12.56
C ASP A 195 -66.37 32.31 -13.33
N PRO A 196 -65.31 33.13 -13.44
CA PRO A 196 -64.12 32.77 -14.22
C PRO A 196 -63.36 31.53 -13.71
N GLU A 197 -63.55 31.16 -12.43
CA GLU A 197 -62.90 30.01 -11.79
C GLU A 197 -63.66 28.69 -12.02
N ARG A 198 -64.88 28.75 -12.58
CA ARG A 198 -65.69 27.56 -12.87
C ARG A 198 -64.94 26.60 -13.80
N GLU A 199 -64.66 25.40 -13.30
CA GLU A 199 -63.93 24.37 -14.03
C GLU A 199 -64.84 23.51 -14.93
N PHE A 200 -64.43 23.29 -16.17
CA PHE A 200 -65.02 22.35 -17.11
C PHE A 200 -63.95 21.31 -17.44
N SER A 201 -64.23 20.02 -17.30
CA SER A 201 -63.22 18.98 -17.44
C SER A 201 -63.60 17.87 -18.40
N MET A 202 -62.59 17.29 -19.05
CA MET A 202 -62.72 16.08 -19.85
C MET A 202 -61.50 15.20 -19.70
N ILE A 203 -61.68 13.89 -19.78
CA ILE A 203 -60.59 12.91 -19.80
C ILE A 203 -60.53 12.33 -21.20
N ILE A 204 -59.34 12.31 -21.81
CA ILE A 204 -59.07 11.67 -23.10
C ILE A 204 -58.17 10.47 -22.84
N ASP A 205 -58.63 9.29 -23.25
CA ASP A 205 -57.84 8.08 -23.29
C ASP A 205 -57.11 8.00 -24.63
N VAL A 206 -55.77 7.95 -24.57
CA VAL A 206 -54.86 7.85 -25.70
C VAL A 206 -54.19 6.46 -25.80
N SER A 207 -54.64 5.48 -25.01
CA SER A 207 -54.07 4.12 -24.96
C SER A 207 -54.17 3.37 -26.28
N LYS A 208 -55.16 3.73 -27.10
CA LYS A 208 -55.49 3.05 -28.37
C LYS A 208 -55.34 3.99 -29.55
N HIS A 209 -55.29 3.40 -30.75
CA HIS A 209 -55.28 4.13 -32.02
C HIS A 209 -56.52 5.01 -32.21
N GLU A 210 -57.64 4.64 -31.59
CA GLU A 210 -58.86 5.42 -31.50
C GLU A 210 -58.96 6.08 -30.12
N TYR A 211 -59.04 7.41 -30.11
CA TYR A 211 -59.26 8.23 -28.93
C TYR A 211 -60.66 8.01 -28.38
N THR A 212 -60.75 7.85 -27.06
CA THR A 212 -62.04 7.81 -26.36
C THR A 212 -62.08 8.85 -25.24
N VAL A 213 -63.27 9.34 -24.90
CA VAL A 213 -63.46 10.28 -23.77
C VAL A 213 -64.27 9.57 -22.70
N PRO A 214 -63.63 8.92 -21.72
CA PRO A 214 -64.33 8.18 -20.67
C PRO A 214 -65.15 9.07 -19.73
N ASN A 215 -64.75 10.33 -19.54
CA ASN A 215 -65.46 11.27 -18.67
C ASN A 215 -65.44 12.68 -19.25
N CYS A 216 -66.57 13.38 -19.16
CA CYS A 216 -66.75 14.77 -19.58
C CYS A 216 -67.75 15.43 -18.65
N SER A 217 -67.34 16.49 -17.96
CA SER A 217 -68.16 17.23 -17.02
C SER A 217 -68.04 18.73 -17.28
N PRO A 218 -69.13 19.45 -17.63
CA PRO A 218 -70.48 18.96 -17.92
C PRO A 218 -70.58 18.06 -19.17
N PRO A 219 -71.63 17.22 -19.31
CA PRO A 219 -71.80 16.40 -20.50
C PRO A 219 -72.10 17.24 -21.75
N LEU A 220 -71.38 16.97 -22.84
CA LEU A 220 -71.53 17.65 -24.12
C LEU A 220 -72.34 16.79 -25.09
N SER A 221 -73.47 17.30 -25.61
CA SER A 221 -74.28 16.61 -26.63
C SER A 221 -73.54 16.44 -27.97
N THR A 222 -72.60 17.35 -28.26
CA THR A 222 -71.79 17.36 -29.48
C THR A 222 -70.55 16.45 -29.39
N LEU A 223 -70.26 15.85 -28.24
CA LEU A 223 -69.06 15.06 -28.00
C LEU A 223 -68.85 13.89 -28.98
N PRO A 224 -69.88 13.09 -29.35
CA PRO A 224 -69.69 11.96 -30.26
C PRO A 224 -69.29 12.40 -31.68
N GLU A 225 -69.79 13.54 -32.16
CA GLU A 225 -69.41 14.11 -33.46
C GLU A 225 -67.95 14.60 -33.43
N LEU A 226 -67.57 15.30 -32.37
CA LEU A 226 -66.21 15.79 -32.17
C LEU A 226 -65.19 14.65 -32.06
N LEU A 227 -65.55 13.56 -31.37
CA LEU A 227 -64.73 12.35 -31.26
C LEU A 227 -64.53 11.66 -32.62
N ARG A 228 -65.58 11.57 -33.43
CA ARG A 228 -65.48 10.98 -34.78
C ARG A 228 -64.51 11.78 -35.66
N GLN A 229 -64.58 13.10 -35.58
CA GLN A 229 -63.67 14.01 -36.30
C GLN A 229 -62.24 13.90 -35.78
N LEU A 230 -62.03 13.82 -34.46
CA LEU A 230 -60.71 13.60 -33.87
C LEU A 230 -60.07 12.28 -34.33
N ASN A 231 -60.85 11.21 -34.39
CA ASN A 231 -60.36 9.91 -34.85
C ASN A 231 -60.07 9.87 -36.36
N ALA A 232 -60.71 10.72 -37.16
CA ALA A 232 -60.45 10.87 -38.59
C ALA A 232 -59.23 11.75 -38.89
N ASP A 233 -59.20 12.97 -38.33
CA ASP A 233 -58.20 13.99 -38.65
C ASP A 233 -56.94 13.88 -37.78
N ARG A 234 -57.05 13.26 -36.60
CA ARG A 234 -55.99 13.13 -35.58
C ARG A 234 -55.41 14.46 -35.09
N ASP A 235 -56.14 15.54 -35.30
CA ASP A 235 -55.77 16.88 -34.86
C ASP A 235 -56.36 17.19 -33.47
N LEU A 236 -55.57 16.91 -32.43
CA LEU A 236 -55.93 17.21 -31.05
C LEU A 236 -56.11 18.72 -30.81
N TYR A 237 -55.35 19.57 -31.50
CA TYR A 237 -55.41 21.01 -31.31
C TYR A 237 -56.74 21.60 -31.81
N SER A 238 -57.19 21.19 -32.99
CA SER A 238 -58.52 21.58 -33.49
C SER A 238 -59.64 21.02 -32.63
N PHE A 239 -59.50 19.79 -32.12
CA PHE A 239 -60.47 19.20 -31.21
C PHE A 239 -60.61 20.01 -29.91
N ILE A 240 -59.51 20.36 -29.25
CA ILE A 240 -59.53 21.18 -28.01
C ILE A 240 -60.26 22.51 -28.24
N LYS A 241 -60.02 23.18 -29.40
CA LYS A 241 -60.75 24.42 -29.75
C LYS A 241 -62.25 24.20 -29.91
N ARG A 242 -62.66 23.12 -30.58
CA ARG A 242 -64.08 22.80 -30.80
C ARG A 242 -64.76 22.46 -29.47
N VAL A 243 -64.09 21.69 -28.61
CA VAL A 243 -64.58 21.37 -27.26
C VAL A 243 -64.72 22.64 -26.42
N ARG A 244 -63.72 23.54 -26.43
CA ARG A 244 -63.79 24.83 -25.72
C ARG A 244 -64.99 25.66 -26.17
N LYS A 245 -65.25 25.72 -27.48
CA LYS A 245 -66.44 26.39 -28.04
C LYS A 245 -67.74 25.72 -27.60
N ALA A 246 -67.77 24.38 -27.60
CA ALA A 246 -68.92 23.63 -27.13
C ALA A 246 -69.22 23.96 -25.68
N PHE A 247 -68.24 23.88 -24.76
CA PHE A 247 -68.41 24.25 -23.35
C PHE A 247 -68.87 25.70 -23.15
N ARG A 248 -68.32 26.67 -23.90
CA ARG A 248 -68.77 28.07 -23.85
C ARG A 248 -70.24 28.21 -24.25
N ALA A 249 -70.73 27.42 -25.21
CA ALA A 249 -72.12 27.48 -25.64
C ALA A 249 -73.12 26.93 -24.59
N LEU A 250 -72.66 26.14 -23.60
CA LEU A 250 -73.50 25.74 -22.46
C LEU A 250 -73.66 26.87 -21.44
N VAL A 251 -72.78 27.87 -21.44
CA VAL A 251 -72.87 29.00 -20.53
C VAL A 251 -73.75 30.08 -21.17
N PRO A 252 -74.86 30.49 -20.53
CA PRO A 252 -75.65 31.62 -21.00
C PRO A 252 -74.78 32.88 -21.02
N ASN A 253 -74.82 33.65 -22.12
CA ASN A 253 -74.22 34.98 -22.09
C ASN A 253 -74.91 35.80 -20.99
N PRO A 254 -74.16 36.56 -20.18
CA PRO A 254 -74.79 37.48 -19.23
C PRO A 254 -75.74 38.40 -20.00
N PRO A 255 -76.94 38.68 -19.47
CA PRO A 255 -77.85 39.63 -20.10
C PRO A 255 -77.06 40.93 -20.32
N ALA A 256 -77.07 41.42 -21.56
CA ALA A 256 -76.52 42.73 -21.87
C ALA A 256 -77.06 43.70 -20.81
N ALA A 257 -76.15 44.38 -20.11
CA ALA A 257 -76.55 45.46 -19.22
C ALA A 257 -77.49 46.37 -20.02
N PRO A 258 -78.70 46.69 -19.52
CA PRO A 258 -79.62 47.54 -20.26
C PRO A 258 -78.89 48.84 -20.55
N SER A 259 -78.61 49.09 -21.83
CA SER A 259 -78.09 50.38 -22.26
C SER A 259 -79.11 51.42 -21.81
N LYS A 260 -78.69 52.31 -20.91
CA LYS A 260 -79.44 53.47 -20.40
C LYS A 260 -79.83 54.48 -21.50
N PHE A 261 -79.95 54.06 -22.75
CA PHE A 261 -80.02 54.93 -23.92
C PHE A 261 -81.33 54.82 -24.73
N ASP A 262 -82.23 53.89 -24.39
CA ASP A 262 -83.50 53.72 -25.13
C ASP A 262 -84.68 54.57 -24.59
N ASP A 263 -84.47 55.40 -23.58
CA ASP A 263 -85.53 56.19 -22.90
C ASP A 263 -85.70 57.63 -23.42
N LEU A 264 -85.19 57.97 -24.61
CA LEU A 264 -85.41 59.30 -25.21
C LEU A 264 -86.25 59.20 -26.49
N SER A 265 -87.54 58.95 -26.29
CA SER A 265 -88.58 59.31 -27.26
C SER A 265 -88.69 60.85 -27.30
N GLY A 266 -88.03 61.45 -28.29
CA GLY A 266 -88.02 62.91 -28.48
C GLY A 266 -89.25 63.42 -29.23
N PRO A 267 -89.83 64.56 -28.82
CA PRO A 267 -90.65 65.39 -29.70
C PRO A 267 -89.92 66.70 -30.06
N GLY A 268 -90.10 67.14 -31.30
CA GLY A 268 -90.21 68.58 -31.58
C GLY A 268 -89.01 69.25 -32.25
N LEU A 269 -89.20 69.49 -33.55
CA LEU A 269 -88.56 70.49 -34.41
C LEU A 269 -88.24 71.84 -33.71
N ARG A 270 -86.99 72.33 -33.86
CA ARG A 270 -86.66 73.72 -34.28
C ARG A 270 -85.12 73.89 -34.41
N GLY A 271 -84.63 74.27 -35.59
CA GLY A 271 -83.33 74.96 -35.72
C GLY A 271 -83.51 76.48 -35.61
N PRO A 272 -82.52 77.30 -36.05
CA PRO A 272 -81.06 77.14 -36.02
C PRO A 272 -80.33 78.42 -35.48
N ILE A 273 -79.00 78.53 -35.71
CA ILE A 273 -78.15 79.77 -35.73
C ILE A 273 -77.56 80.17 -34.33
N ALA A 274 -76.31 80.58 -34.10
CA ALA A 274 -75.07 80.86 -34.85
C ALA A 274 -73.85 80.91 -33.88
N GLU A 275 -72.65 80.81 -34.46
CA GLU A 275 -71.40 81.56 -34.20
C GLU A 275 -71.03 81.95 -32.75
N ASN A 276 -69.80 81.66 -32.30
CA ASN A 276 -68.64 82.50 -32.67
C ASN A 276 -67.31 81.94 -32.14
N SER A 277 -66.26 82.27 -32.89
CA SER A 277 -64.83 82.11 -32.62
C SER A 277 -64.32 82.83 -31.37
N GLY A 278 -63.25 82.32 -30.76
CA GLY A 278 -62.49 83.02 -29.73
C GLY A 278 -61.18 82.32 -29.41
N ASP A 279 -60.10 82.91 -29.90
CA ASP A 279 -58.71 82.46 -29.88
C ASP A 279 -57.98 82.78 -28.55
N ALA A 280 -56.81 82.13 -28.40
CA ALA A 280 -55.64 82.51 -27.60
C ALA A 280 -55.65 82.41 -26.05
N LYS A 281 -54.70 81.63 -25.49
CA LYS A 281 -53.37 82.14 -25.10
C LYS A 281 -52.49 81.08 -24.42
N ASP A 282 -51.22 81.11 -24.80
CA ASP A 282 -50.02 80.68 -24.06
C ASP A 282 -50.05 81.06 -22.56
N VAL A 283 -49.38 80.27 -21.72
CA VAL A 283 -48.16 80.66 -20.97
C VAL A 283 -47.61 79.46 -20.16
N GLN A 284 -46.28 79.44 -20.11
CA GLN A 284 -45.30 78.56 -19.46
C GLN A 284 -45.51 78.27 -17.97
N ASP A 285 -44.94 77.14 -17.52
CA ASP A 285 -43.79 76.97 -16.57
C ASP A 285 -43.94 75.54 -15.98
N GLY A 286 -42.95 74.69 -15.70
CA GLY A 286 -41.54 74.82 -15.39
C GLY A 286 -41.21 73.69 -14.40
N SER A 287 -39.95 73.25 -14.38
CA SER A 287 -39.33 72.35 -13.36
C SER A 287 -39.57 70.84 -13.49
N ALA A 288 -38.64 69.91 -13.21
CA ALA A 288 -37.19 69.73 -13.30
C ALA A 288 -36.88 68.46 -12.45
N MET A 289 -35.92 67.64 -12.92
CA MET A 289 -35.16 66.63 -12.14
C MET A 289 -35.99 65.43 -11.58
N GLN A 290 -35.52 64.19 -11.55
CA GLN A 290 -34.17 63.76 -11.23
C GLN A 290 -33.91 62.29 -11.64
N THR A 291 -32.68 62.11 -12.07
CA THR A 291 -31.89 60.92 -12.38
C THR A 291 -31.85 59.89 -11.24
N LEU A 292 -31.88 58.59 -11.56
CA LEU A 292 -31.15 57.58 -10.79
C LEU A 292 -30.51 56.53 -11.72
N ARG A 293 -29.28 56.21 -11.34
CA ARG A 293 -28.17 55.64 -12.12
C ARG A 293 -28.07 54.14 -11.77
N ILE A 294 -27.87 53.29 -12.78
CA ILE A 294 -27.62 51.85 -12.60
C ILE A 294 -26.11 51.66 -12.61
N GLU A 295 -25.56 51.13 -11.52
CA GLU A 295 -24.18 50.64 -11.42
C GLU A 295 -24.06 49.22 -11.99
N ALA A 296 -22.90 48.94 -12.57
CA ALA A 296 -22.39 47.63 -12.96
C ALA A 296 -21.11 47.36 -12.17
#